data_AF-A0A7U2NH64-F1
#
_entry.id   AF-A0A7U2NH64-F1
#
_cell.length_a   1.000
_cell.length_b   1.000
_cell.length_c   1.000
_cell.angle_alpha   90.00
_cell.angle_beta   90.00
_cell.angle_gamma   90.00
#
_symmetry.space_group_name_H-M   'P 1'
#
loop_
_entity.id
_entity.type
_entity.pdbx_description
1 polymer ?
#
loop_
_entity_poly.entity_id
_entity_poly.type
_entity_poly.pdbx_seq_one_letter_code
_entity_poly.pdbx_strand_id
1 'polypeptide(L)'
;MKPSVQYNDKIGHASADISGINYDQLAQNCNLGERYTIIGISLYGTDEISVSLLCRDNDESTDQKEVLVDISPNIELTVGDVLERLNVTINITNNAKYDNPNLETDREVTIEQEENDEEE
;
A
#
# COMPACT_ATOMS: atom_id res chain seq x y z
N MET A 1 -12.42 14.06 -1.43
CA MET A 1 -11.07 14.64 -1.34
C MET A 1 -10.32 14.25 -2.62
N LYS A 2 -9.52 15.12 -3.25
CA LYS A 2 -8.66 14.67 -4.36
C LYS A 2 -7.44 13.96 -3.75
N PRO A 3 -7.02 12.78 -4.23
CA PRO A 3 -5.81 12.13 -3.75
C PRO A 3 -4.63 13.09 -3.93
N SER A 4 -3.86 13.32 -2.88
CA SER A 4 -2.61 14.06 -2.95
C SER A 4 -1.46 13.09 -2.80
N VAL A 5 -0.51 13.15 -3.74
CA VAL A 5 0.72 12.34 -3.69
C VAL A 5 1.89 13.25 -3.40
N GLN A 6 2.71 12.88 -2.40
CA GLN A 6 3.97 13.56 -2.08
C GLN A 6 5.14 12.62 -2.37
N TYR A 7 6.20 13.14 -2.97
CA TYR A 7 7.42 12.39 -3.28
C TYR A 7 8.61 13.04 -2.61
N ASN A 8 9.40 12.26 -1.86
CA ASN A 8 10.72 12.63 -1.39
C ASN A 8 11.71 11.52 -1.75
N ASP A 9 12.69 11.83 -2.60
CA ASP A 9 13.90 11.04 -2.90
C ASP A 9 13.73 9.49 -2.95
N LYS A 10 12.61 9.01 -3.53
CA LYS A 10 12.18 7.61 -3.82
C LYS A 10 11.01 7.06 -2.99
N ILE A 11 10.47 7.80 -2.02
CA ILE A 11 9.26 7.40 -1.28
C ILE A 11 8.08 8.24 -1.76
N GLY A 12 7.01 7.55 -2.20
CA GLY A 12 5.73 8.16 -2.54
C GLY A 12 4.71 7.90 -1.42
N HIS A 13 4.01 8.93 -0.99
CA HIS A 13 2.88 8.80 -0.07
C HIS A 13 1.60 9.23 -0.77
N ALA A 14 0.58 8.38 -0.74
CA ALA A 14 -0.75 8.68 -1.24
C ALA A 14 -1.76 8.51 -0.10
N SER A 15 -2.65 9.49 0.06
CA SER A 15 -3.78 9.39 0.99
C SER A 15 -5.07 9.19 0.21
N ALA A 16 -5.78 8.12 0.52
CA ALA A 16 -7.05 7.77 -0.09
C ALA A 16 -8.05 7.34 0.99
N ASP A 17 -9.33 7.66 0.78
CA ASP A 17 -10.42 7.12 1.58
C ASP A 17 -10.82 5.78 0.96
N ILE A 18 -10.39 4.70 1.61
CA ILE A 18 -10.61 3.33 1.15
C ILE A 18 -11.78 2.77 1.96
N SER A 19 -12.96 2.81 1.35
CA SER A 19 -14.15 2.16 1.91
C SER A 19 -14.09 0.65 1.69
N GLY A 20 -14.75 -0.12 2.56
CA GLY A 20 -14.88 -1.57 2.44
C GLY A 20 -14.09 -2.38 3.47
N ILE A 21 -13.04 -1.79 4.07
CA ILE A 21 -12.22 -2.46 5.07
C ILE A 21 -12.76 -2.20 6.48
N ASN A 22 -12.97 -3.29 7.22
CA ASN A 22 -13.29 -3.22 8.63
C ASN A 22 -12.00 -3.17 9.47
N TYR A 23 -11.50 -1.95 9.72
CA TYR A 23 -10.27 -1.75 10.49
C TYR A 23 -10.38 -2.26 11.94
N ASP A 24 -11.58 -2.29 12.54
CA ASP A 24 -11.77 -2.86 13.87
C ASP A 24 -11.54 -4.37 13.85
N GLN A 25 -12.04 -5.06 12.83
CA GLN A 25 -11.82 -6.49 12.64
C GLN A 25 -10.34 -6.78 12.32
N LEU A 26 -9.69 -5.95 11.51
CA LEU A 26 -8.25 -6.06 11.24
C LEU A 26 -7.43 -5.89 12.51
N ALA A 27 -7.75 -4.91 13.36
CA ALA A 27 -7.09 -4.68 14.64
C ALA A 27 -7.25 -5.88 15.60
N GLN A 28 -8.44 -6.49 15.63
CA GLN A 28 -8.70 -7.70 16.40
C GLN A 28 -7.86 -8.88 15.89
N ASN A 29 -7.85 -9.12 14.58
CA ASN A 29 -7.06 -10.18 13.97
C ASN A 29 -5.57 -10.02 14.29
N CYS A 30 -5.06 -8.78 14.26
CA CYS A 30 -3.67 -8.46 14.56
C CYS A 30 -3.35 -8.39 16.06
N ASN A 31 -4.34 -8.62 16.94
CA ASN A 31 -4.22 -8.54 18.39
C ASN A 31 -3.63 -7.20 18.88
N LEU A 32 -4.07 -6.09 18.26
CA LEU A 32 -3.59 -4.74 18.60
C LEU A 32 -4.10 -4.24 19.96
N GLY A 33 -5.28 -4.73 20.38
CA GLY A 33 -5.94 -4.28 21.61
C GLY A 33 -6.34 -2.80 21.58
N GLU A 34 -6.65 -2.24 22.74
CA GLU A 34 -7.00 -0.81 22.88
C GLU A 34 -5.77 0.12 22.80
N ARG A 35 -4.56 -0.44 22.85
CA ARG A 35 -3.33 0.36 22.83
C ARG A 35 -3.08 0.97 21.46
N TYR A 36 -3.38 0.28 20.36
CA TYR A 36 -3.02 0.75 19.03
C TYR A 36 -4.25 1.03 18.17
N THR A 37 -4.38 2.27 17.72
CA THR A 37 -5.42 2.67 16.76
C THR A 37 -4.82 2.69 15.36
N ILE A 38 -5.36 1.90 14.43
CA ILE A 38 -4.94 1.92 13.02
C ILE A 38 -5.34 3.26 12.40
N ILE A 39 -4.38 3.97 11.79
CA ILE A 39 -4.60 5.24 11.08
C ILE A 39 -4.10 5.21 9.64
N GLY A 40 -3.42 4.15 9.23
CA GLY A 40 -2.96 3.96 7.85
C GLY A 40 -2.39 2.57 7.61
N ILE A 41 -2.14 2.28 6.34
CA ILE A 41 -1.49 1.06 5.86
C ILE A 41 -0.23 1.48 5.12
N SER A 42 0.86 0.75 5.34
CA SER A 42 2.12 0.93 4.62
C SER A 42 2.42 -0.33 3.82
N LEU A 43 2.70 -0.13 2.53
CA LEU A 43 3.13 -1.18 1.60
C LEU A 43 4.56 -0.86 1.16
N TYR A 44 5.48 -1.81 1.29
CA TYR A 44 6.88 -1.60 0.94
C TYR A 44 7.56 -2.89 0.49
N GLY A 45 8.69 -2.77 -0.21
CA GLY A 45 9.43 -3.90 -0.78
C GLY A 45 9.43 -3.88 -2.31
N THR A 46 10.50 -4.40 -2.90
CA THR A 46 10.70 -4.47 -4.36
C THR A 46 10.53 -5.88 -4.90
N ASP A 47 10.98 -6.88 -4.14
CA ASP A 47 10.95 -8.29 -4.55
C ASP A 47 9.71 -8.99 -3.98
N GLU A 48 9.45 -8.77 -2.69
CA GLU A 48 8.23 -9.22 -1.99
C GLU A 48 7.58 -8.02 -1.32
N ILE A 49 6.27 -7.83 -1.57
CA ILE A 49 5.52 -6.72 -0.98
C ILE A 49 5.18 -7.08 0.47
N SER A 50 5.72 -6.31 1.40
CA SER A 50 5.40 -6.35 2.82
C SER A 50 4.30 -5.36 3.17
N VAL A 51 3.49 -5.72 4.17
CA VAL A 51 2.41 -4.90 4.70
C VAL A 51 2.67 -4.60 6.18
N SER A 52 2.60 -3.33 6.57
CA SER A 52 2.56 -2.92 7.97
C SER A 52 1.40 -1.95 8.24
N LEU A 53 1.00 -1.88 9.51
CA LEU A 53 -0.06 -1.00 9.98
C LEU A 53 0.55 0.24 10.61
N LEU A 54 0.25 1.42 10.08
CA LEU A 54 0.59 2.68 10.73
C LEU A 54 -0.46 2.94 11.81
N CYS A 55 -0.01 2.93 13.07
CA CYS A 55 -0.88 3.06 14.23
C CYS A 55 -0.51 4.26 15.09
N ARG A 56 -1.51 4.82 15.78
CA ARG A 56 -1.31 5.68 16.95
C ARG A 56 -1.19 4.82 18.20
N ASP A 57 -0.14 5.00 18.98
CA ASP A 57 0.00 4.39 20.30
C ASP A 57 -0.78 5.24 21.32
N ASN A 58 -1.92 4.73 21.78
CA ASN A 58 -2.82 5.41 22.72
C ASN A 58 -2.23 5.54 24.13
N ASP A 59 -1.27 4.68 24.51
CA ASP A 59 -0.64 4.73 25.83
C ASP A 59 0.45 5.81 25.90
N GLU A 60 1.17 6.00 24.80
CA GLU A 60 2.26 7.00 24.72
C GLU A 60 1.83 8.34 24.12
N SER A 61 0.69 8.37 23.43
CA SER A 61 0.13 9.61 22.87
C SER A 61 -0.48 10.50 23.95
N THR A 62 -0.33 11.80 23.77
CA THR A 62 -0.95 12.83 24.61
C THR A 62 -1.72 13.83 23.74
N ASP A 63 -2.51 14.71 24.35
CA ASP A 63 -3.21 15.79 23.64
C ASP A 63 -2.25 16.75 22.91
N GLN A 64 -0.98 16.80 23.31
CA GLN A 64 0.02 17.70 22.73
C GLN A 64 0.89 17.02 21.66
N LYS A 65 0.98 15.70 21.68
CA LYS A 65 1.85 14.92 20.80
C LYS A 65 1.32 13.52 20.60
N GLU A 66 1.07 13.18 19.35
CA GLU A 66 0.81 11.80 18.94
C GLU A 66 2.11 11.03 18.77
N VAL A 67 2.09 9.76 19.19
CA VAL A 67 3.15 8.79 18.95
C VAL A 67 2.66 7.83 17.87
N LEU A 68 3.32 7.87 16.72
CA LEU A 68 3.00 7.06 15.55
C LEU A 68 4.02 5.93 15.42
N VAL A 69 3.53 4.71 15.20
CA VAL A 69 4.35 3.50 15.13
C VAL A 69 3.92 2.65 13.95
N ASP A 70 4.90 2.07 13.25
CA ASP A 70 4.67 1.02 12.26
C ASP A 70 4.65 -0.34 12.95
N ILE A 71 3.53 -1.04 12.84
CA ILE A 71 3.34 -2.37 13.43
C ILE A 71 3.37 -3.40 12.32
N SER A 72 4.32 -4.33 12.42
CA SER A 72 4.33 -5.58 11.66
C SER A 72 3.80 -6.68 12.58
N PRO A 73 2.51 -7.06 12.48
CA PRO A 73 1.94 -8.06 13.36
C PRO A 73 2.61 -9.42 13.14
N ASN A 74 2.54 -10.29 14.16
CA ASN A 74 3.08 -11.66 14.05
C ASN A 74 2.33 -12.53 13.04
N ILE A 75 1.12 -12.13 12.66
CA ILE A 75 0.37 -12.74 11.57
C ILE A 75 0.78 -12.02 10.29
N GLU A 76 1.16 -12.79 9.28
CA GLU A 76 1.50 -12.25 7.97
C GLU A 76 0.26 -11.61 7.33
N LEU A 77 0.38 -10.32 7.00
CA LEU A 77 -0.63 -9.58 6.26
C LEU A 77 -0.22 -9.53 4.78
N THR A 78 -1.16 -9.87 3.91
CA THR A 78 -1.02 -9.70 2.47
C THR A 78 -1.67 -8.41 2.02
N VAL A 79 -1.34 -7.95 0.81
CA VAL A 79 -1.99 -6.78 0.19
C VAL A 79 -3.52 -6.95 0.15
N GLY A 80 -4.01 -8.17 -0.10
CA GLY A 80 -5.45 -8.45 -0.19
C GLY A 80 -6.19 -8.36 1.15
N ASP A 81 -5.50 -8.50 2.27
CA ASP A 81 -6.10 -8.37 3.61
C ASP A 81 -6.39 -6.90 3.97
N VAL A 82 -5.65 -5.99 3.35
CA VAL A 82 -5.66 -4.56 3.66
C VAL A 82 -6.07 -3.68 2.49
N LEU A 83 -6.36 -4.25 1.32
CA LEU A 83 -6.86 -3.54 0.13
C LEU A 83 -7.73 -4.46 -0.72
N GLU A 84 -8.94 -4.01 -1.07
CA GLU A 84 -9.80 -4.73 -2.03
C GLU A 84 -9.23 -4.68 -3.45
N ARG A 85 -8.56 -3.58 -3.81
CA ARG A 85 -7.91 -3.37 -5.11
C ARG A 85 -6.68 -2.49 -4.94
N LEU A 86 -5.56 -2.91 -5.53
CA LEU A 86 -4.35 -2.09 -5.66
C LEU A 86 -3.97 -2.03 -7.14
N ASN A 87 -3.89 -0.82 -7.68
CA ASN A 87 -3.30 -0.56 -8.98
C ASN A 87 -2.30 0.58 -8.81
N VAL A 88 -1.02 0.27 -9.05
CA VAL A 88 0.05 1.26 -9.07
C VAL A 88 0.60 1.33 -10.49
N THR A 89 0.41 2.48 -11.13
CA THR A 89 0.96 2.75 -12.46
C THR A 89 2.05 3.82 -12.34
N ILE A 90 3.26 3.52 -12.82
CA ILE A 90 4.39 4.45 -12.84
C ILE A 90 4.64 4.89 -14.28
N ASN A 91 4.29 6.13 -14.59
CA ASN A 91 4.57 6.71 -15.90
C ASN A 91 6.03 7.18 -15.98
N ILE A 92 6.76 6.72 -17.00
CA ILE A 92 8.18 7.12 -17.22
C ILE A 92 8.29 8.62 -17.58
N THR A 93 7.23 9.18 -18.17
CA THR A 93 7.20 10.59 -18.57
C THR A 93 5.94 11.26 -18.05
N ASN A 94 6.08 12.50 -17.61
CA ASN A 94 4.97 13.35 -17.21
C ASN A 94 4.16 13.73 -18.46
N ASN A 95 3.00 13.11 -18.64
CA ASN A 95 2.14 13.31 -19.79
C ASN A 95 0.68 13.24 -19.34
N ALA A 96 -0.04 14.36 -19.48
CA ALA A 96 -1.42 14.49 -19.04
C ALA A 96 -2.37 13.42 -19.62
N LYS A 97 -2.04 12.83 -20.79
CA LYS A 97 -2.81 11.71 -21.35
C LYS A 97 -2.63 10.43 -20.52
N TYR A 98 -1.41 10.15 -20.08
CA TYR A 98 -1.07 8.91 -19.36
C TYR A 98 -1.28 9.04 -17.85
N ASP A 99 -1.36 10.25 -17.32
CA ASP A 99 -1.69 10.51 -15.91
C ASP A 99 -3.19 10.36 -15.59
N ASN A 100 -4.00 9.86 -16.53
CA ASN A 100 -5.40 9.54 -16.29
C ASN A 100 -5.51 8.25 -15.44
N PRO A 101 -6.04 8.30 -14.21
CA PRO A 101 -6.20 7.11 -13.36
C PRO A 101 -7.21 6.09 -13.92
N ASN A 102 -8.03 6.50 -14.90
CA ASN A 102 -8.97 5.63 -15.62
C ASN A 102 -8.51 5.43 -17.08
N LEU A 103 -7.20 5.42 -17.34
CA LEU A 103 -6.67 5.15 -18.67
C LEU A 103 -7.07 3.73 -19.09
N GLU A 104 -7.89 3.64 -20.14
CA GLU A 104 -8.26 2.35 -20.72
C GLU A 104 -7.12 1.81 -21.60
N THR A 105 -6.77 0.55 -21.41
CA THR A 105 -5.81 -0.17 -22.24
C THR A 105 -6.54 -1.04 -23.25
N ASP A 106 -6.11 -1.03 -24.51
CA ASP A 106 -6.78 -1.80 -25.57
C ASP A 106 -6.59 -3.33 -25.42
N ARG A 107 -5.47 -3.76 -24.83
CA ARG A 107 -5.14 -5.18 -24.62
C ARG A 107 -4.07 -5.37 -23.54
N GLU A 108 -4.07 -6.54 -22.92
CA GLU A 108 -2.98 -7.05 -22.07
C GLU A 108 -2.16 -8.07 -22.90
N VAL A 109 -0.84 -7.98 -22.82
CA VAL A 109 0.08 -8.87 -23.55
C VAL A 109 1.13 -9.38 -22.59
N THR A 110 1.28 -10.70 -22.49
CA THR A 110 2.40 -11.35 -21.79
C THR A 110 3.53 -11.57 -22.80
N ILE A 111 4.76 -11.20 -22.44
CA ILE A 111 5.95 -11.50 -23.23
C ILE A 111 6.55 -12.79 -22.68
N GLU A 112 6.49 -13.85 -23.46
CA GLU A 112 7.18 -15.11 -23.16
C GLU A 112 8.65 -14.97 -23.56
N GLN A 113 9.58 -15.52 -22.76
CA GLN A 113 10.97 -15.62 -23.17
C GLN A 113 11.07 -16.66 -24.29
N GLU A 114 11.71 -16.30 -25.40
CA GLU A 114 12.14 -17.28 -26.39
C GLU A 114 13.20 -18.18 -25.74
N GLU A 115 12.92 -19.48 -25.60
CA GLU A 115 13.94 -20.47 -25.32
C GLU A 115 14.88 -20.48 -26.54
N ASN A 116 16.07 -19.89 -26.39
CA ASN A 116 17.15 -20.12 -27.33
C ASN A 116 17.56 -21.58 -27.17
N ASP A 117 16.97 -22.46 -27.97
CA ASP A 117 17.54 -23.75 -28.28
C ASP A 117 18.85 -23.50 -29.03
N GLU A 118 19.93 -23.27 -28.29
CA GLU A 118 21.29 -23.50 -28.79
C GLU A 118 21.41 -25.01 -29.05
N GLU A 119 20.96 -25.43 -30.24
CA GLU A 119 21.27 -26.75 -30.79
C GLU A 119 22.81 -26.88 -30.90
N GLU A 120 23.32 -27.99 -30.37
CA GLU A 120 24.73 -28.43 -30.30
C GLU A 120 25.53 -28.35 -31.62
#